data_AF-A0A553H2Z0-F1
#
_entry.id   AF-A0A553H2Z0-F1
#
_cell.length_a   1.000
_cell.length_b   1.000
_cell.length_c   1.000
_cell.angle_alpha   90.00
_cell.angle_beta   90.00
_cell.angle_gamma   90.00
#
_symmetry.space_group_name_H-M   'P 1'
#
loop_
_entity.id
_entity.type
_entity.pdbx_description
1 polymer ?
#
loop_
_entity_poly.entity_id
_entity_poly.type
_entity_poly.pdbx_seq_one_letter_code
_entity_poly.pdbx_strand_id
1 'polypeptide(L)'
;MSRNLILTRQCLGLTTRIECLIRPLGGENGLWTLLCAAGMNGAQPSAIRAQGPFHGPLAAESVLAAIVECLAELGYAEAFDPPIWRLHLLGELRRLDHHRCRRLGDCQLHPDR
;
A
#
# COMPACT_ATOMS: atom_id res chain seq x y z
N MET A 1 -2.20 -15.65 -1.87
CA MET A 1 -1.18 -14.58 -2.05
C MET A 1 -0.79 -14.04 -0.69
N SER A 2 0.50 -13.71 -0.48
CA SER A 2 0.93 -13.08 0.77
C SER A 2 0.39 -11.64 0.86
N ARG A 3 0.00 -11.19 2.07
CA ARG A 3 -0.46 -9.80 2.31
C ARG A 3 0.68 -8.78 2.38
N ASN A 4 1.91 -9.25 2.24
CA ASN A 4 3.09 -8.41 2.05
C ASN A 4 3.89 -9.03 0.91
N LEU A 5 4.29 -8.21 -0.05
CA LEU A 5 5.00 -8.66 -1.23
C LEU A 5 6.14 -7.71 -1.54
N ILE A 6 7.26 -8.26 -1.97
CA ILE A 6 8.43 -7.50 -2.41
C ILE A 6 8.74 -7.95 -3.82
N LEU A 7 8.82 -6.98 -4.73
CA LEU A 7 9.18 -7.19 -6.12
C LEU A 7 10.47 -6.43 -6.41
N THR A 8 11.37 -7.05 -7.15
CA THR A 8 12.59 -6.39 -7.62
C THR A 8 12.80 -6.60 -9.10
N ARG A 9 13.49 -5.65 -9.74
CA ARG A 9 13.88 -5.71 -11.15
C ARG A 9 15.28 -5.13 -11.30
N GLN A 10 16.16 -5.88 -11.94
CA GLN A 10 17.50 -5.43 -12.31
C GLN A 10 17.46 -4.73 -13.68
N CYS A 11 18.01 -3.53 -13.77
CA CYS A 11 18.09 -2.75 -15.00
C CYS A 11 19.37 -1.93 -15.02
N LEU A 12 20.25 -2.18 -15.99
CA LEU A 12 21.48 -1.40 -16.20
C LEU A 12 22.37 -1.30 -14.96
N GLY A 13 22.48 -2.40 -14.20
CA GLY A 13 23.27 -2.43 -12.96
C GLY A 13 22.58 -1.79 -11.74
N LEU A 14 21.35 -1.30 -11.89
CA LEU A 14 20.52 -0.78 -10.80
C LEU A 14 19.41 -1.76 -10.46
N THR A 15 19.13 -1.93 -9.16
CA THR A 15 17.97 -2.70 -8.70
C THR A 15 16.85 -1.75 -8.33
N THR A 16 15.71 -1.86 -9.00
CA THR A 16 14.47 -1.22 -8.56
C THR A 16 13.68 -2.18 -7.68
N ARG A 17 12.93 -1.62 -6.73
CA ARG A 17 12.19 -2.34 -5.70
C ARG A 17 10.79 -1.77 -5.55
N ILE A 18 9.83 -2.64 -5.35
CA ILE A 18 8.45 -2.32 -4.98
C ILE A 18 8.09 -3.15 -3.75
N GLU A 19 7.63 -2.51 -2.67
CA GLU A 19 7.11 -3.17 -1.49
C GLU A 19 5.62 -2.88 -1.36
N CYS A 20 4.79 -3.92 -1.32
CA CYS A 20 3.36 -3.81 -1.17
C CYS A 20 2.87 -4.42 0.15
N LEU A 21 1.87 -3.82 0.77
CA LEU A 21 1.14 -4.35 1.93
C LEU A 21 -0.37 -4.16 1.78
N ILE A 22 -1.09 -5.15 2.24
CA ILE A 22 -2.54 -5.08 2.42
C ILE A 22 -2.82 -4.93 3.91
N ARG A 23 -3.54 -3.87 4.29
CA ARG A 23 -3.87 -3.59 5.69
C ARG A 23 -5.31 -3.11 5.85
N PRO A 24 -5.94 -3.40 7.01
CA PRO A 24 -7.19 -2.74 7.35
C PRO A 24 -6.93 -1.24 7.51
N LEU A 25 -7.91 -0.43 7.08
CA LEU A 25 -8.00 0.98 7.45
C LEU A 25 -8.60 1.08 8.86
N GLY A 26 -8.29 2.15 9.57
CA GLY A 26 -8.87 2.45 10.87
C GLY A 26 -10.40 2.57 10.83
N GLY A 27 -11.03 2.21 11.96
CA GLY A 27 -12.48 2.08 12.13
C GLY A 27 -12.97 0.65 11.95
N GLU A 28 -13.99 0.24 12.73
CA GLU A 28 -14.57 -1.11 12.71
C GLU A 28 -15.48 -1.36 11.49
N ASN A 29 -15.03 -0.96 10.29
CA ASN A 29 -15.87 -0.91 9.10
C ASN A 29 -15.52 -2.01 8.08
N GLY A 30 -14.55 -2.88 8.41
CA GLY A 30 -14.10 -3.95 7.51
C GLY A 30 -13.46 -3.44 6.21
N LEU A 31 -12.98 -2.19 6.19
CA LEU A 31 -12.36 -1.58 5.03
C LEU A 31 -10.85 -1.85 4.99
N TRP A 32 -10.34 -2.13 3.81
CA TRP A 32 -8.94 -2.49 3.57
C TRP A 32 -8.32 -1.59 2.51
N THR A 33 -7.00 -1.47 2.53
CA THR A 33 -6.22 -0.73 1.55
C THR A 33 -5.00 -1.53 1.12
N LEU A 34 -4.63 -1.39 -0.14
CA LEU A 34 -3.35 -1.84 -0.68
C LEU A 34 -2.43 -0.63 -0.76
N LEU A 35 -1.29 -0.67 -0.07
CA LEU A 35 -0.24 0.32 -0.23
C LEU A 35 0.96 -0.29 -0.93
N CYS A 36 1.58 0.45 -1.84
CA CYS A 36 2.84 0.07 -2.47
C CYS A 36 3.81 1.25 -2.44
N ALA A 37 5.05 0.99 -2.06
CA ALA A 37 6.18 1.92 -2.14
C ALA A 37 7.11 1.45 -3.25
N ALA A 38 7.67 2.38 -4.04
CA ALA A 38 8.54 2.07 -5.17
C ALA A 38 9.77 2.99 -5.18
N GLY A 39 10.92 2.46 -5.60
CA GLY A 39 12.18 3.19 -5.66
C GLY A 39 13.38 2.30 -5.96
N MET A 40 14.59 2.83 -5.77
CA MET A 40 15.82 2.05 -5.86
C MET A 40 15.99 1.19 -4.61
N ASN A 41 16.47 -0.04 -4.78
CA ASN A 41 16.78 -0.93 -3.66
C ASN A 41 17.88 -0.31 -2.79
N GLY A 42 17.73 -0.38 -1.46
CA GLY A 42 18.66 0.24 -0.51
C GLY A 42 18.55 1.76 -0.36
N ALA A 43 17.59 2.43 -1.03
CA ALA A 43 17.33 3.85 -0.90
C ALA A 43 15.96 4.13 -0.23
N GLN A 44 15.61 5.40 -0.02
CA GLN A 44 14.23 5.78 0.35
C GLN A 44 13.26 5.52 -0.82
N PRO A 45 11.97 5.29 -0.54
CA PRO A 45 10.99 5.12 -1.62
C PRO A 45 10.81 6.45 -2.35
N SER A 46 10.89 6.42 -3.68
CA SER A 46 10.64 7.58 -4.55
C SER A 46 9.15 7.87 -4.73
N ALA A 47 8.30 6.87 -4.53
CA ALA A 47 6.86 7.00 -4.63
C ALA A 47 6.16 6.07 -3.62
N ILE A 48 5.03 6.53 -3.10
CA ILE A 48 4.09 5.72 -2.32
C ILE A 48 2.71 5.90 -2.95
N ARG A 49 2.00 4.80 -3.11
CA ARG A 49 0.64 4.74 -3.64
C ARG A 49 -0.24 3.93 -2.71
N ALA A 50 -1.51 4.31 -2.65
CA ALA A 50 -2.56 3.59 -1.95
C ALA A 50 -3.74 3.37 -2.89
N GLN A 51 -4.38 2.21 -2.77
CA GLN A 51 -5.58 1.86 -3.52
C GLN A 51 -6.62 1.27 -2.57
N GLY A 52 -7.88 1.65 -2.78
CA GLY A 52 -9.00 1.35 -1.91
C GLY A 52 -9.82 2.61 -1.57
N PRO A 53 -10.71 2.55 -0.55
CA PRO A 53 -10.93 1.41 0.33
C PRO A 53 -11.60 0.22 -0.38
N PHE A 54 -11.23 -0.99 0.02
CA PHE A 54 -11.83 -2.25 -0.40
C PHE A 54 -12.69 -2.85 0.72
N HIS A 55 -13.78 -3.53 0.36
CA HIS A 55 -14.61 -4.26 1.32
C HIS A 55 -14.00 -5.64 1.59
N GLY A 56 -13.20 -5.74 2.65
CA GLY A 56 -12.47 -6.96 2.98
C GLY A 56 -11.13 -7.12 2.24
N PRO A 57 -10.28 -8.05 2.72
CA PRO A 57 -8.92 -8.23 2.20
C PRO A 57 -8.89 -8.88 0.82
N LEU A 58 -9.87 -9.72 0.47
CA LEU A 58 -9.86 -10.50 -0.78
C LEU A 58 -9.85 -9.60 -2.02
N ALA A 59 -10.64 -8.53 -2.02
CA ALA A 59 -10.65 -7.58 -3.12
C ALA A 59 -9.29 -6.87 -3.29
N ALA A 60 -8.62 -6.54 -2.18
CA ALA A 60 -7.27 -5.97 -2.22
C ALA A 60 -6.23 -7.00 -2.73
N GLU A 61 -6.38 -8.27 -2.35
CA GLU A 61 -5.50 -9.37 -2.79
C GLU A 61 -5.65 -9.64 -4.30
N SER A 62 -6.86 -9.59 -4.86
CA SER A 62 -7.09 -9.70 -6.31
C SER A 62 -6.45 -8.56 -7.09
N VAL A 63 -6.55 -7.33 -6.59
CA VAL A 63 -5.89 -6.17 -7.20
C VAL A 63 -4.37 -6.28 -7.13
N LEU A 64 -3.83 -6.73 -5.99
CA LEU A 64 -2.40 -7.00 -5.86
C LEU A 64 -1.95 -8.06 -6.88
N ALA A 65 -2.70 -9.15 -7.06
CA ALA A 65 -2.37 -10.18 -8.05
C ALA A 65 -2.30 -9.61 -9.47
N ALA A 66 -3.28 -8.81 -9.89
CA ALA A 66 -3.26 -8.15 -11.20
C ALA A 66 -2.07 -7.19 -11.38
N ILE A 67 -1.69 -6.46 -10.33
CA ILE A 67 -0.49 -5.61 -10.36
C ILE A 67 0.77 -6.46 -10.52
N VAL A 68 0.86 -7.59 -9.83
CA VAL A 68 2.01 -8.52 -9.93
C VAL A 68 2.13 -9.07 -11.34
N GLU A 69 1.03 -9.50 -11.94
CA GLU A 69 1.00 -10.01 -13.32
C GLU A 69 1.51 -8.95 -14.31
N CYS A 70 1.00 -7.71 -14.22
CA CYS A 70 1.48 -6.60 -15.05
C CYS A 70 2.98 -6.28 -14.81
N LEU A 71 3.45 -6.31 -13.57
CA LEU A 71 4.84 -6.02 -13.24
C LEU A 71 5.78 -7.15 -13.69
N ALA A 72 5.31 -8.39 -13.70
CA ALA A 72 6.07 -9.54 -14.20
C ALA A 72 6.39 -9.40 -15.69
N GLU A 73 5.45 -8.88 -16.50
CA GLU A 73 5.70 -8.55 -17.91
C GLU A 73 6.80 -7.49 -18.09
N LEU A 74 6.98 -6.61 -17.09
CA LEU A 74 8.05 -5.62 -17.07
C LEU A 74 9.38 -6.18 -16.54
N GLY A 75 9.43 -7.46 -16.14
CA GLY A 75 10.62 -8.12 -15.61
C GLY A 75 10.82 -7.93 -14.11
N TYR A 76 9.79 -7.54 -13.37
CA TYR A 76 9.82 -7.65 -11.90
C TYR A 76 9.59 -9.10 -11.47
N ALA A 77 10.31 -9.52 -10.44
CA ALA A 77 10.13 -10.83 -9.82
C ALA A 77 9.99 -10.68 -8.30
N GLU A 78 9.27 -11.62 -7.68
CA GLU A 78 9.18 -11.70 -6.23
C GLU A 78 10.57 -11.95 -5.62
N ALA A 79 10.87 -11.21 -4.55
CA ALA A 79 12.10 -11.32 -3.80
C ALA A 79 11.79 -11.58 -2.33
N PHE A 80 12.66 -12.35 -1.67
CA PHE A 80 12.53 -12.71 -0.26
C PHE A 80 13.39 -11.83 0.66
N ASP A 81 13.74 -10.63 0.20
CA ASP A 81 14.50 -9.66 0.99
C ASP A 81 13.70 -9.18 2.21
N PRO A 82 14.36 -8.69 3.28
CA PRO A 82 13.68 -7.98 4.35
C PRO A 82 12.96 -6.71 3.85
N PRO A 83 11.78 -6.35 4.37
CA PRO A 83 11.12 -5.09 4.02
C PRO A 83 11.85 -3.89 4.63
N ILE A 84 12.26 -2.94 3.80
CA ILE A 84 12.99 -1.72 4.18
C ILE A 84 12.10 -0.47 4.22
N TRP A 85 10.89 -0.51 3.65
CA TRP A 85 9.97 0.64 3.58
C TRP A 85 8.72 0.51 4.46
N ARG A 86 8.68 -0.51 5.34
CA ARG A 86 7.56 -0.73 6.26
C ARG A 86 7.16 0.52 7.05
N LEU A 87 8.12 1.32 7.55
CA LEU A 87 7.82 2.54 8.31
C LEU A 87 7.16 3.62 7.44
N HIS A 88 7.65 3.82 6.21
CA HIS A 88 7.08 4.77 5.26
C HIS A 88 5.62 4.41 4.95
N LEU A 89 5.36 3.13 4.72
CA LEU A 89 4.04 2.61 4.40
C LEU A 89 3.06 2.69 5.58
N LEU A 90 3.53 2.42 6.80
CA LEU A 90 2.72 2.61 8.02
C LEU A 90 2.47 4.09 8.34
N GLY A 91 3.38 4.98 7.94
CA GLY A 91 3.17 6.43 8.00
C GLY A 91 2.07 6.88 7.06
N GLU A 92 2.08 6.38 5.82
CA GLU A 92 1.03 6.67 4.84
C GLU A 92 -0.33 6.10 5.28
N LEU A 93 -0.36 4.89 5.83
CA LEU A 93 -1.60 4.32 6.38
C LEU A 93 -2.21 5.22 7.46
N ARG A 94 -1.39 5.70 8.41
CA ARG A 94 -1.84 6.66 9.44
C ARG A 94 -2.35 7.96 8.85
N ARG A 95 -1.71 8.47 7.78
CA ARG A 95 -2.16 9.67 7.08
C ARG A 95 -3.54 9.46 6.44
N LEU A 96 -3.76 8.32 5.79
CA LEU A 96 -5.06 7.95 5.21
C LEU A 96 -6.16 7.86 6.28
N ASP A 97 -5.87 7.23 7.41
CA ASP A 97 -6.81 7.12 8.52
C ASP A 97 -7.17 8.50 9.09
N HIS A 98 -6.18 9.37 9.31
CA HIS A 98 -6.42 10.74 9.78
C HIS A 98 -7.30 11.55 8.82
N HIS A 99 -7.05 11.45 7.51
CA HIS A 99 -7.88 12.12 6.50
C HIS A 99 -9.33 11.58 6.46
N ARG A 100 -9.54 10.30 6.78
CA ARG A 100 -10.88 9.72 6.89
C ARG A 100 -11.58 10.17 8.17
N CYS A 101 -10.89 10.16 9.32
CA CYS A 101 -11.43 10.65 10.58
C CYS A 101 -11.87 12.12 10.49
N ARG A 102 -11.08 13.00 9.85
CA ARG A 102 -11.50 14.40 9.61
C ARG A 102 -12.79 14.47 8.79
N ARG A 103 -12.85 13.78 7.64
CA ARG A 103 -14.04 13.79 6.79
C ARG A 103 -15.30 13.26 7.48
N LEU A 104 -15.17 12.32 8.41
CA LEU A 104 -16.30 11.80 9.20
C LEU A 104 -16.65 12.71 10.39
N GLY A 105 -15.66 13.34 11.02
CA GLY A 105 -15.84 14.27 12.15
C GLY A 105 -16.45 15.61 11.73
N ASP A 106 -16.24 16.04 10.49
CA ASP A 106 -16.87 17.25 9.92
C ASP A 106 -18.41 17.07 9.73
N CYS A 107 -18.96 15.86 9.90
CA CYS A 107 -20.39 15.58 9.80
C CYS A 107 -21.16 15.71 11.13
N GLN A 108 -20.51 16.08 12.25
CA GLN A 108 -21.19 16.16 13.56
C GLN A 108 -20.77 17.39 14.36
N LEU A 109 -21.20 18.59 13.98
CA LEU A 109 -21.39 19.71 14.92
C LEU A 109 -22.39 20.73 14.35
N HIS A 110 -23.67 20.37 14.23
CA HIS A 110 -24.73 21.38 14.34
C HIS A 110 -25.38 21.19 15.71
N PRO A 111 -25.09 22.04 16.70
CA PRO A 111 -25.91 22.08 17.90
C PRO A 111 -27.23 22.72 17.49
N ASP A 112 -28.30 21.93 17.45
CA ASP A 112 -29.65 22.44 17.30
C ASP A 112 -29.90 23.50 18.39
N ARG A 113 -30.38 24.67 17.96
CA ARG A 113 -30.78 25.80 18.79
C ARG A 113 -32.19 25.60 19.35
#